data_AF-A0A401Q8X0-F1
#
_entry.id   AF-A0A401Q8X0-F1
#
_cell.length_a   1.000
_cell.length_b   1.000
_cell.length_c   1.000
_cell.angle_alpha   90.00
_cell.angle_beta   90.00
_cell.angle_gamma   90.00
#
_symmetry.space_group_name_H-M   'P 1'
#
loop_
_entity.id
_entity.type
_entity.pdbx_description
1 polymer ?
#
loop_
_entity_poly.entity_id
_entity_poly.type
_entity_poly.pdbx_seq_one_letter_code
_entity_poly.pdbx_strand_id
1 'polypeptide(L)' 'KQIETDIRSCCLLEIKQTEEKYTETLESIEKHFMCPLRRVLAAEEMDVIFVNIE' A
#
# COMPACT_ATOMS: atom_id res chain seq x y z
N LYS A 1 -8.11 6.98 -34.22
CA LYS A 1 -8.09 5.59 -33.71
C LYS A 1 -6.81 5.26 -32.94
N GLN A 2 -5.61 5.59 -33.43
CA GLN A 2 -4.36 5.27 -32.70
C GLN A 2 -4.22 5.98 -31.32
N ILE A 3 -4.63 7.25 -31.22
CA ILE A 3 -4.50 8.07 -30.00
C ILE A 3 -5.37 7.54 -28.84
N GLU A 4 -6.57 7.05 -29.14
CA GLU A 4 -7.48 6.50 -28.13
C GLU A 4 -6.95 5.20 -27.52
N THR A 5 -6.34 4.35 -28.35
CA THR A 5 -5.66 3.12 -27.90
C THR A 5 -4.44 3.44 -27.02
N ASP A 6 -3.73 4.53 -27.31
CA ASP A 6 -2.55 4.97 -26.55
C ASP A 6 -2.95 5.46 -25.15
N ILE A 7 -3.96 6.32 -25.05
CA ILE A 7 -4.50 6.80 -23.77
C ILE A 7 -5.03 5.62 -22.93
N ARG A 8 -5.80 4.70 -23.55
CA ARG A 8 -6.29 3.50 -22.84
C ARG A 8 -5.14 2.66 -22.27
N SER A 9 -4.07 2.48 -23.04
CA SER A 9 -2.91 1.70 -22.62
C SER A 9 -2.15 2.39 -21.49
N CYS A 10 -1.97 3.72 -21.57
CA CYS A 10 -1.39 4.52 -20.49
C CYS A 10 -2.20 4.40 -19.19
N CYS A 11 -3.53 4.56 -19.24
CA CYS A 11 -4.37 4.45 -18.05
C CYS A 11 -4.29 3.05 -17.41
N LEU A 12 -4.26 1.99 -18.21
CA LEU A 12 -4.13 0.62 -17.70
C LEU A 12 -2.76 0.39 -17.04
N LEU A 13 -1.70 0.95 -17.61
CA LEU A 13 -0.36 0.88 -17.03
C LEU A 13 -0.28 1.65 -15.71
N GLU A 14 -0.87 2.85 -15.67
CA GLU A 14 -0.88 3.70 -14.48
C GLU A 14 -1.63 3.03 -13.32
N ILE A 15 -2.81 2.45 -13.58
CA ILE A 15 -3.56 1.68 -12.56
C ILE A 15 -2.69 0.55 -12.01
N LYS A 16 -2.05 -0.22 -12.89
CA LYS A 16 -1.17 -1.33 -12.46
C LYS A 16 -0.03 -0.82 -11.58
N GLN A 17 0.70 0.20 -12.03
CA GLN A 17 1.87 0.71 -11.32
C GLN A 17 1.51 1.37 -9.98
N THR A 18 0.38 2.08 -9.94
CA THR A 18 -0.09 2.71 -8.70
C THR A 18 -0.55 1.67 -7.69
N GLU A 19 -1.23 0.61 -8.13
CA GLU A 19 -1.61 -0.50 -7.26
C GLU A 19 -0.40 -1.28 -6.73
N GLU A 20 0.60 -1.54 -7.57
CA GLU A 20 1.88 -2.16 -7.16
C GLU A 20 2.55 -1.31 -6.06
N LYS A 21 2.69 -0.01 -6.30
CA LYS A 21 3.30 0.90 -5.32
C LYS A 21 2.48 1.04 -4.03
N TYR A 22 1.16 1.03 -4.13
CA TYR A 22 0.28 1.06 -2.98
C TYR A 22 0.48 -0.17 -2.10
N THR A 23 0.50 -1.36 -2.72
CA THR A 23 0.75 -2.64 -2.04
C THR A 23 2.13 -2.65 -1.37
N GLU A 24 3.18 -2.26 -2.09
CA GLU A 24 4.53 -2.14 -1.54
C GLU A 24 4.59 -1.17 -0.34
N THR A 25 3.78 -0.12 -0.36
CA THR A 25 3.70 0.85 0.74
C THR A 25 3.06 0.23 1.98
N LEU A 26 1.97 -0.54 1.82
CA LEU A 26 1.34 -1.26 2.93
C LEU A 26 2.32 -2.27 3.56
N GLU A 27 3.00 -3.07 2.75
CA GLU A 27 4.02 -4.02 3.21
C GLU A 27 5.17 -3.31 3.94
N SER A 28 5.60 -2.14 3.43
CA SER A 28 6.64 -1.34 4.07
C SER A 28 6.21 -0.80 5.43
N ILE A 29 4.95 -0.37 5.58
CA ILE A 29 4.40 0.05 6.87
C ILE A 29 4.42 -1.11 7.87
N GLU A 30 3.95 -2.29 7.45
CA GLU A 30 3.94 -3.48 8.30
C GLU A 30 5.36 -3.87 8.74
N LYS A 31 6.28 -3.99 7.78
CA LYS A 31 7.64 -4.46 8.00
C LYS A 31 8.48 -3.50 8.84
N HIS A 32 8.41 -2.21 8.55
CA HIS A 32 9.32 -1.22 9.14
C HIS A 32 8.74 -0.49 10.35
N PHE A 33 7.41 -0.54 10.56
CA PHE A 33 6.76 0.12 11.69
C PHE A 33 5.98 -0.85 12.56
N MET A 34 5.00 -1.59 12.03
CA MET A 34 4.18 -2.49 12.87
C MET A 34 5.01 -3.56 13.56
N CYS A 35 5.81 -4.31 12.80
CA CYS A 35 6.61 -5.41 13.32
C CYS A 35 7.58 -4.98 14.43
N PRO A 36 8.34 -3.88 14.27
CA PRO A 36 9.18 -3.34 15.35
C PRO A 36 8.37 -2.85 16.55
N LEU A 37 7.26 -2.12 16.33
CA LEU A 37 6.49 -1.50 17.39
C LEU A 37 5.68 -2.50 18.23
N ARG A 38 5.31 -3.66 17.66
CA ARG A 38 4.71 -4.79 18.42
C ARG A 38 5.54 -5.23 19.63
N ARG A 39 6.84 -4.94 19.66
CA ARG A 39 7.73 -5.30 20.78
C ARG A 39 7.74 -4.25 21.90
N VAL A 40 7.19 -3.07 21.66
CA VAL A 40 7.29 -1.90 22.54
C VAL A 40 5.91 -1.46 23.03
N LEU A 41 4.91 -1.47 22.14
CA LEU A 41 3.56 -0.99 22.41
C LEU A 41 2.65 -2.10 22.93
N ALA A 42 1.67 -1.73 23.72
CA ALA A 42 0.59 -2.64 24.12
C ALA A 42 -0.32 -2.97 22.94
N ALA A 43 -1.02 -4.10 23.01
CA ALA A 43 -1.93 -4.53 21.95
C ALA A 43 -3.03 -3.50 21.66
N GLU A 44 -3.60 -2.87 22.70
CA GLU A 44 -4.62 -1.82 22.57
C GLU A 44 -4.11 -0.60 21.80
N GLU A 45 -2.84 -0.21 22.01
CA GLU A 45 -2.21 0.88 21.27
C GLU A 45 -1.97 0.49 19.80
N MET A 46 -1.55 -0.75 19.55
CA MET A 46 -1.38 -1.28 18.20
C MET A 46 -2.69 -1.27 17.41
N ASP A 47 -3.79 -1.68 18.02
CA ASP A 47 -5.12 -1.73 17.40
C ASP A 47 -5.61 -0.32 17.02
N VAL A 48 -5.37 0.68 17.88
CA VAL A 48 -5.74 2.08 17.61
C VAL A 48 -4.88 2.70 16.50
N ILE A 49 -3.56 2.41 16.49
CA ILE A 49 -2.62 3.03 15.54
C ILE A 49 -2.73 2.42 14.15
N PHE A 50 -2.82 1.09 14.06
CA PHE A 50 -2.74 0.36 12.78
C PHE A 50 -4.08 -0.15 12.27
N VAL A 51 -5.14 -0.13 13.08
CA VAL A 51 -6.52 -0.45 12.68
C VAL A 51 -6.60 -1.80 11.96
N ASN A 52 -6.82 -1.80 10.63
CA ASN A 52 -7.02 -2.98 9.79
C ASN A 52 -6.07 -2.98 8.58
N ILE A 53 -4.85 -2.47 8.77
CA ILE A 53 -3.88 -2.32 7.69
C ILE A 53 -3.26 -3.65 7.20
N GLU A 54 -3.33 -4.72 8.02
CA GLU A 54 -2.99 -6.11 7.65
C GLU A 54 -4.15 -6.81 6.92
#